data_AF-A0A928HI16-F1
#
_entry.id   AF-A0A928HI16-F1
#
_cell.length_a   1.000
_cell.length_b   1.000
_cell.length_c   1.000
_cell.angle_alpha   90.00
_cell.angle_beta   90.00
_cell.angle_gamma   90.00
#
_symmetry.space_group_name_H-M   'P 1'
#
loop_
_entity.id
_entity.type
_entity.pdbx_description
1 polymer ?
#
loop_
_entity_poly.entity_id
_entity_poly.type
_entity_poly.pdbx_seq_one_letter_code
_entity_poly.pdbx_strand_id
1 'polypeptide(L)'
;MGVIHTPEPVLPMTAVFTHYPEAIEWAKKKIEAHWGRIVLESEPFPFEQTQYYDASMGPHLRKIFFAMEPMMDPQRLAEMKNQSNTWEEEFAQEFSAPEVRPLNIDPGYVTLGKLVLASSKDFYHRIYVGEGIYAEITLSFTRGEWTAFPWTFPDYREPTYHPFLTRCRELIFEHRRKEKV
;
A
#
# COMPACT_ATOMS: atom_id res chain seq x y z
N MET A 1 7.89 -19.00 -28.89
CA MET A 1 8.23 -18.87 -27.46
C MET A 1 8.27 -17.40 -27.12
N GLY A 2 7.73 -16.99 -25.97
CA GLY A 2 7.81 -15.60 -25.53
C GLY A 2 9.24 -15.24 -25.14
N VAL A 3 9.70 -14.04 -25.50
CA VAL A 3 10.97 -13.50 -25.03
C VAL A 3 10.78 -13.04 -23.59
N ILE A 4 11.67 -13.46 -22.70
CA ILE A 4 11.64 -13.07 -21.29
C ILE A 4 12.26 -11.68 -21.16
N HIS A 5 11.57 -10.78 -20.49
CA HIS A 5 12.05 -9.42 -20.20
C HIS A 5 11.99 -9.17 -18.70
N THR A 6 12.92 -8.34 -18.21
CA THR A 6 12.82 -7.76 -16.87
C THR A 6 11.56 -6.90 -16.80
N PRO A 7 10.73 -7.04 -15.75
CA PRO A 7 9.55 -6.19 -15.58
C PRO A 7 9.97 -4.72 -15.42
N GLU A 8 9.13 -3.81 -15.88
CA GLU A 8 9.33 -2.37 -15.61
C GLU A 8 9.23 -2.12 -14.09
N PRO A 9 10.10 -1.27 -13.53
CA PRO A 9 9.96 -0.80 -12.15
C PRO A 9 8.58 -0.15 -11.90
N VAL A 10 8.08 -0.30 -10.68
CA VAL A 10 6.76 0.17 -10.25
C VAL A 10 6.88 1.21 -9.13
N LEU A 11 5.89 2.07 -8.96
CA LEU A 11 5.91 3.05 -7.87
C LEU A 11 5.45 2.34 -6.58
N PRO A 12 6.34 2.14 -5.58
CA PRO A 12 5.93 1.56 -4.31
C PRO A 12 4.98 2.51 -3.59
N MET A 13 3.99 1.93 -2.92
CA MET A 13 2.97 2.65 -2.17
C MET A 13 2.65 1.88 -0.88
N THR A 14 2.25 2.60 0.16
CA THR A 14 1.77 2.02 1.41
C THR A 14 0.43 2.63 1.77
N ALA A 15 -0.46 1.82 2.34
CA ALA A 15 -1.62 2.27 3.07
C ALA A 15 -1.36 2.05 4.56
N VAL A 16 -1.26 3.12 5.32
CA VAL A 16 -1.05 3.08 6.76
C VAL A 16 -2.36 3.44 7.44
N PHE A 17 -2.81 2.65 8.41
CA PHE A 17 -3.99 2.99 9.18
C PHE A 17 -3.88 2.69 10.67
N THR A 18 -4.38 3.64 11.46
CA THR A 18 -4.22 3.73 12.92
C THR A 18 -5.15 4.84 13.45
N HIS A 19 -5.48 4.83 14.74
CA HIS A 19 -6.08 5.97 15.43
C HIS A 19 -5.05 6.86 16.16
N TYR A 20 -3.77 6.50 16.14
CA TYR A 20 -2.68 7.24 16.80
C TYR A 20 -1.86 8.06 15.79
N PRO A 21 -1.87 9.41 15.87
CA PRO A 21 -1.01 10.24 15.03
C PRO A 21 0.49 9.92 15.16
N GLU A 22 0.94 9.54 16.35
CA GLU A 22 2.34 9.16 16.63
C GLU A 22 2.76 7.90 15.85
N ALA A 23 1.82 6.98 15.63
CA ALA A 23 2.05 5.77 14.85
C ALA A 23 2.27 6.07 13.37
N ILE A 24 1.62 7.11 12.84
CA ILE A 24 1.84 7.58 11.47
C ILE A 24 3.26 8.10 11.32
N GLU A 25 3.70 8.97 12.22
CA GLU A 25 5.06 9.54 12.19
C GLU A 25 6.15 8.46 12.40
N TRP A 26 5.88 7.46 13.24
CA TRP A 26 6.77 6.31 13.39
C TRP A 26 6.85 5.49 12.10
N ALA A 27 5.71 5.21 11.45
CA ALA A 27 5.67 4.47 10.19
C ALA A 27 6.40 5.22 9.07
N LYS A 28 6.20 6.55 8.97
CA LYS A 28 6.92 7.40 7.99
C LYS A 28 8.44 7.26 8.12
N LYS A 29 8.97 7.32 9.34
CA LYS A 29 10.41 7.14 9.59
C LYS A 29 10.92 5.77 9.15
N LYS A 30 10.18 4.69 9.45
CA LYS A 30 10.55 3.33 8.99
C LYS A 30 10.51 3.22 7.48
N ILE A 31 9.46 3.73 6.84
CA ILE A 31 9.29 3.75 5.38
C ILE A 31 10.45 4.50 4.72
N GLU A 32 10.77 5.72 5.17
CA GLU A 32 11.85 6.51 4.58
C GLU A 32 13.23 5.86 4.75
N ALA A 33 13.47 5.23 5.91
CA ALA A 33 14.74 4.59 6.19
C ALA A 33 15.00 3.32 5.36
N HIS A 34 13.95 2.58 4.96
CA HIS A 34 14.11 1.24 4.35
C HIS A 34 13.57 1.13 2.94
N TRP A 35 12.50 1.85 2.59
CA TRP A 35 11.82 1.74 1.30
C TRP A 35 12.08 2.94 0.38
N GLY A 36 12.68 4.00 0.91
CA GLY A 36 13.07 5.18 0.16
C GLY A 36 12.25 6.40 0.50
N ARG A 37 12.62 7.53 -0.09
CA ARG A 37 12.06 8.85 0.22
C ARG A 37 10.58 8.87 -0.12
N ILE A 38 9.75 9.36 0.80
CA ILE A 38 8.34 9.65 0.51
C ILE A 38 8.28 10.86 -0.43
N VAL A 39 7.66 10.68 -1.60
CA VAL A 39 7.51 11.72 -2.63
C VAL A 39 6.08 12.21 -2.75
N LEU A 40 5.13 11.46 -2.22
CA LEU A 40 3.72 11.82 -2.19
C LEU A 40 3.08 11.25 -0.93
N GLU A 41 2.30 12.09 -0.26
CA GLU A 41 1.54 11.80 0.94
C GLU A 41 0.10 12.26 0.71
N SER A 42 -0.88 11.44 1.12
CA SER A 42 -2.28 11.84 1.08
C SER A 42 -2.68 12.64 2.31
N GLU A 43 -3.80 13.35 2.23
CA GLU A 43 -4.53 13.72 3.45
C GLU A 43 -4.97 12.45 4.21
N PRO A 44 -5.14 12.51 5.54
CA PRO A 44 -5.72 11.40 6.31
C PRO A 44 -7.20 11.23 5.99
N PHE A 45 -7.61 10.00 5.65
CA PHE A 45 -8.99 9.63 5.39
C PHE A 45 -9.61 8.93 6.59
N PRO A 46 -10.83 9.30 7.02
CA PRO A 46 -11.62 8.47 7.94
C PRO A 46 -11.82 7.06 7.38
N PHE A 47 -11.57 6.04 8.20
CA PHE A 47 -11.84 4.65 7.87
C PHE A 47 -13.04 4.17 8.69
N GLU A 48 -14.24 4.28 8.09
CA GLU A 48 -15.53 4.08 8.75
C GLU A 48 -16.37 2.97 8.10
N GLN A 49 -15.81 2.27 7.11
CA GLN A 49 -16.53 1.29 6.29
C GLN A 49 -16.86 0.00 7.05
N THR A 50 -16.22 -0.24 8.20
CA THR A 50 -16.44 -1.43 9.03
C THR A 50 -15.95 -1.22 10.46
N GLN A 51 -16.64 -1.84 11.42
CA GLN A 51 -16.20 -1.95 12.82
C GLN A 51 -15.32 -3.19 13.07
N TYR A 52 -14.98 -3.93 12.01
CA TYR A 52 -14.21 -5.18 12.08
C TYR A 52 -12.87 -5.02 12.82
N TYR A 53 -12.25 -3.84 12.74
CA TYR A 53 -10.94 -3.58 13.33
C TYR A 53 -11.00 -3.08 14.77
N ASP A 54 -12.14 -2.59 15.25
CA ASP A 54 -12.28 -1.88 16.53
C ASP A 54 -11.72 -2.70 17.71
N ALA A 55 -11.99 -4.00 17.75
CA ALA A 55 -11.51 -4.88 18.82
C ALA A 55 -9.98 -5.06 18.83
N SER A 56 -9.33 -4.89 17.68
CA SER A 56 -7.89 -5.14 17.51
C SER A 56 -7.04 -3.88 17.39
N MET A 57 -7.62 -2.81 16.87
CA MET A 57 -6.94 -1.57 16.50
C MET A 57 -7.58 -0.33 17.11
N GLY A 58 -8.70 -0.44 17.85
CA GLY A 58 -9.39 0.71 18.39
C GLY A 58 -10.29 1.43 17.38
N PRO A 59 -11.14 2.36 17.85
CA PRO A 59 -12.10 3.07 17.01
C PRO A 59 -11.46 4.25 16.26
N HIS A 60 -12.23 4.85 15.34
CA HIS A 60 -11.87 6.11 14.66
C HIS A 60 -10.58 6.06 13.84
N LEU A 61 -10.30 4.91 13.22
CA LEU A 61 -9.14 4.73 12.37
C LEU A 61 -9.06 5.81 11.28
N ARG A 62 -7.83 6.21 10.99
CA ARG A 62 -7.45 7.08 9.88
C ARG A 62 -6.55 6.29 8.95
N LYS A 63 -6.75 6.44 7.66
CA LYS A 63 -5.92 5.86 6.60
C LYS A 63 -5.14 6.97 5.90
N ILE A 64 -3.85 6.79 5.75
CA ILE A 64 -2.97 7.67 5.00
C ILE A 64 -2.17 6.86 3.99
N PHE A 65 -1.94 7.41 2.81
CA PHE A 65 -1.12 6.77 1.80
C PHE A 65 0.21 7.49 1.63
N PHE A 66 1.26 6.70 1.45
CA PHE A 66 2.58 7.19 1.05
C PHE A 66 3.00 6.50 -0.24
N ALA A 67 3.55 7.26 -1.18
CA ALA A 67 4.28 6.74 -2.32
C ALA A 67 5.74 7.16 -2.22
N MET A 68 6.64 6.23 -2.57
CA MET A 68 8.08 6.39 -2.35
C MET A 68 8.87 6.31 -3.65
N GLU A 69 10.06 6.91 -3.64
CA GLU A 69 11.12 6.68 -4.62
C GLU A 69 12.36 6.11 -3.94
N PRO A 70 13.15 5.23 -4.60
CA PRO A 70 13.12 4.93 -6.05
C PRO A 70 11.97 4.00 -6.48
N MET A 71 11.74 3.93 -7.80
CA MET A 71 10.87 2.89 -8.36
C MET A 71 11.41 1.51 -7.96
N MET A 72 10.49 0.61 -7.65
CA MET A 72 10.77 -0.68 -7.04
C MET A 72 10.67 -1.81 -8.08
N ASP A 73 11.51 -2.85 -7.95
CA ASP A 73 11.25 -4.13 -8.62
C ASP A 73 9.99 -4.80 -8.01
N PRO A 74 8.95 -5.09 -8.80
CA PRO A 74 7.71 -5.68 -8.28
C PRO A 74 7.90 -7.03 -7.56
N GLN A 75 9.02 -7.74 -7.73
CA GLN A 75 9.33 -8.96 -6.99
C GLN A 75 9.53 -8.72 -5.48
N ARG A 76 9.88 -7.48 -5.08
CA ARG A 76 10.11 -7.11 -3.67
C ARG A 76 8.83 -7.02 -2.83
N LEU A 77 7.66 -7.19 -3.43
CA LEU A 77 6.38 -7.04 -2.73
C LEU A 77 6.25 -7.99 -1.53
N ALA A 78 6.75 -9.22 -1.64
CA ALA A 78 6.74 -10.19 -0.55
C ALA A 78 7.63 -9.76 0.63
N GLU A 79 8.89 -9.40 0.33
CA GLU A 79 9.86 -8.84 1.28
C GLU A 79 9.27 -7.64 2.04
N MET A 80 8.69 -6.67 1.31
CA MET A 80 8.07 -5.50 1.92
C MET A 80 6.93 -5.88 2.87
N LYS A 81 6.05 -6.83 2.50
CA LYS A 81 4.93 -7.19 3.38
C LYS A 81 5.43 -7.88 4.65
N ASN A 82 6.40 -8.78 4.54
CA ASN A 82 7.02 -9.41 5.70
C ASN A 82 7.67 -8.37 6.61
N GLN A 83 8.43 -7.44 6.05
CA GLN A 83 9.04 -6.35 6.82
C GLN A 83 7.99 -5.44 7.48
N SER A 84 6.90 -5.12 6.79
CA SER A 84 5.80 -4.33 7.35
C SER A 84 5.13 -5.01 8.54
N ASN A 85 4.96 -6.34 8.50
CA ASN A 85 4.38 -7.10 9.61
C ASN A 85 5.31 -7.05 10.83
N THR A 86 6.62 -7.18 10.62
CA THR A 86 7.61 -7.02 11.71
C THR A 86 7.53 -5.62 12.31
N TRP A 87 7.38 -4.57 11.50
CA TRP A 87 7.24 -3.21 12.01
C TRP A 87 5.94 -2.99 12.80
N GLU A 88 4.82 -3.59 12.38
CA GLU A 88 3.57 -3.55 13.16
C GLU A 88 3.76 -4.18 14.55
N GLU A 89 4.48 -5.31 14.63
CA GLU A 89 4.81 -5.97 15.90
C GLU A 89 5.77 -5.15 16.77
N GLU A 90 6.84 -4.59 16.17
CA GLU A 90 7.79 -3.70 16.84
C GLU A 90 7.06 -2.50 17.46
N PHE A 91 6.21 -1.82 16.68
CA PHE A 91 5.48 -0.65 17.15
C PHE A 91 4.53 -1.01 18.31
N ALA A 92 3.82 -2.14 18.22
CA ALA A 92 2.94 -2.60 19.29
C ALA A 92 3.70 -2.83 20.62
N GLN A 93 4.94 -3.34 20.55
CA GLN A 93 5.79 -3.55 21.72
C GLN A 93 6.36 -2.25 22.29
N GLU A 94 6.77 -1.30 21.45
CA GLU A 94 7.38 -0.04 21.86
C GLU A 94 6.35 0.97 22.41
N PHE A 95 5.18 1.07 21.78
CA PHE A 95 4.21 2.14 22.06
C PHE A 95 3.31 1.85 23.27
N SER A 96 3.27 0.61 23.77
CA SER A 96 2.49 0.19 24.95
C SER A 96 1.01 0.62 24.92
N ALA A 97 0.36 0.53 23.75
CA ALA A 97 -1.07 0.76 23.60
C ALA A 97 -1.91 -0.41 24.15
N PRO A 98 -3.17 -0.17 24.57
CA PRO A 98 -4.06 -1.25 25.00
C PRO A 98 -4.47 -2.19 23.86
N GLU A 99 -4.46 -1.70 22.61
CA GLU A 99 -4.78 -2.47 21.42
C GLU A 99 -3.63 -3.40 21.01
N VAL A 100 -3.99 -4.59 20.53
CA VAL A 100 -3.00 -5.60 20.09
C VAL A 100 -2.36 -5.25 18.74
N ARG A 101 -3.00 -4.39 17.94
CA ARG A 101 -2.52 -3.94 16.62
C ARG A 101 -2.77 -2.44 16.46
N PRO A 102 -2.05 -1.57 17.20
CA PRO A 102 -2.30 -0.12 17.16
C PRO A 102 -1.90 0.53 15.83
N LEU A 103 -1.23 -0.20 14.94
CA LEU A 103 -0.76 0.24 13.64
C LEU A 103 -0.94 -0.88 12.61
N ASN A 104 -1.38 -0.55 11.41
CA ASN A 104 -1.27 -1.41 10.24
C ASN A 104 -0.57 -0.68 9.09
N ILE A 105 0.30 -1.41 8.40
CA ILE A 105 1.03 -0.97 7.22
C ILE A 105 0.80 -2.00 6.12
N ASP A 106 0.05 -1.63 5.10
CA ASP A 106 -0.22 -2.46 3.93
C ASP A 106 0.58 -1.95 2.72
N PRO A 107 1.72 -2.60 2.39
CA PRO A 107 2.50 -2.27 1.21
C PRO A 107 1.85 -2.79 -0.08
N GLY A 108 2.15 -2.08 -1.14
CA GLY A 108 1.69 -2.33 -2.49
C GLY A 108 2.48 -1.53 -3.51
N TYR A 109 1.96 -1.46 -4.72
CA TYR A 109 2.50 -0.60 -5.75
C TYR A 109 1.44 -0.14 -6.74
N VAL A 110 1.72 0.99 -7.38
CA VAL A 110 0.92 1.53 -8.47
C VAL A 110 1.67 1.36 -9.78
N THR A 111 0.93 1.00 -10.83
CA THR A 111 1.40 1.04 -12.21
C THR A 111 0.50 1.96 -13.04
N LEU A 112 0.84 2.15 -14.33
CA LEU A 112 -0.03 2.84 -15.28
C LEU A 112 -1.36 2.11 -15.57
N GLY A 113 -1.61 0.92 -15.01
CA GLY A 113 -2.85 0.19 -15.23
C GLY A 113 -3.53 -0.35 -13.99
N LYS A 114 -2.89 -0.33 -12.81
CA LYS A 114 -3.43 -0.98 -11.62
C LYS A 114 -2.81 -0.51 -10.30
N LEU A 115 -3.56 -0.70 -9.23
CA LEU A 115 -3.08 -0.77 -7.86
C LEU A 115 -2.98 -2.25 -7.46
N VAL A 116 -1.84 -2.63 -6.89
CA VAL A 116 -1.62 -3.97 -6.32
C VAL A 116 -1.31 -3.84 -4.83
N LEU A 117 -1.94 -4.65 -3.99
CA LEU A 117 -1.65 -4.75 -2.55
C LEU A 117 -1.18 -6.16 -2.19
N ALA A 118 -0.31 -6.24 -1.18
CA ALA A 118 0.15 -7.51 -0.61
C ALA A 118 -0.77 -8.01 0.50
N SER A 119 -0.89 -9.33 0.65
CA SER A 119 -1.59 -9.95 1.77
C SER A 119 -0.92 -11.26 2.19
N SER A 120 -0.94 -11.55 3.49
CA SER A 120 -0.57 -12.86 4.04
C SER A 120 -1.73 -13.88 3.99
N LYS A 121 -2.93 -13.44 3.56
CA LYS A 121 -4.12 -14.28 3.47
C LYS A 121 -4.37 -14.67 2.02
N ASP A 122 -4.37 -15.97 1.74
CA ASP A 122 -4.76 -16.48 0.43
C ASP A 122 -6.28 -16.31 0.19
N PHE A 123 -6.66 -16.13 -1.06
CA PHE A 123 -8.05 -16.13 -1.52
C PHE A 123 -8.12 -16.39 -3.04
N TYR A 124 -9.30 -16.73 -3.58
CA TYR A 124 -9.43 -17.29 -4.93
C TYR A 124 -8.88 -16.42 -6.07
N HIS A 125 -8.79 -15.09 -5.90
CA HIS A 125 -8.26 -14.15 -6.90
C HIS A 125 -6.82 -13.70 -6.60
N ARG A 126 -6.24 -14.13 -5.48
CA ARG A 126 -4.91 -13.73 -5.05
C ARG A 126 -3.87 -14.68 -5.61
N ILE A 127 -2.73 -14.12 -6.01
CA ILE A 127 -1.65 -14.88 -6.65
C ILE A 127 -0.50 -14.95 -5.69
N TYR A 128 0.01 -16.15 -5.41
CA TYR A 128 1.20 -16.32 -4.59
C TYR A 128 2.41 -15.65 -5.25
N VAL A 129 3.13 -14.82 -4.49
CA VAL A 129 4.30 -14.06 -4.96
C VAL A 129 5.59 -14.40 -4.20
N GLY A 130 5.55 -15.36 -3.27
CA GLY A 130 6.71 -15.79 -2.50
C GLY A 130 6.57 -15.51 -1.00
N GLU A 131 7.36 -16.20 -0.19
CA GLU A 131 7.49 -15.99 1.26
C GLU A 131 6.17 -15.94 2.05
N GLY A 132 5.19 -16.76 1.65
CA GLY A 132 3.86 -16.76 2.29
C GLY A 132 2.96 -15.57 1.93
N ILE A 133 3.38 -14.71 1.00
CA ILE A 133 2.66 -13.51 0.57
C ILE A 133 1.99 -13.72 -0.78
N TYR A 134 0.81 -13.11 -0.89
CA TYR A 134 -0.02 -13.08 -2.09
C TYR A 134 -0.23 -11.64 -2.55
N ALA A 135 -0.33 -11.45 -3.86
CA ALA A 135 -0.66 -10.18 -4.48
C ALA A 135 -2.11 -10.16 -4.97
N GLU A 136 -2.75 -9.01 -4.82
CA GLU A 136 -4.10 -8.74 -5.27
C GLU A 136 -4.10 -7.50 -6.16
N ILE A 137 -4.74 -7.58 -7.33
CA ILE A 137 -5.13 -6.37 -8.05
C ILE A 137 -6.34 -5.77 -7.33
N THR A 138 -6.11 -4.70 -6.58
CA THR A 138 -7.15 -4.04 -5.78
C THR A 138 -7.98 -3.09 -6.63
N LEU A 139 -7.35 -2.35 -7.54
CA LEU A 139 -8.04 -1.48 -8.53
C LEU A 139 -7.35 -1.60 -9.88
N SER A 140 -8.12 -1.43 -10.95
CA SER A 140 -7.58 -1.23 -12.31
C SER A 140 -7.81 0.22 -12.75
N PHE A 141 -7.00 0.71 -13.68
CA PHE A 141 -7.22 1.99 -14.32
C PHE A 141 -7.53 1.77 -15.80
N THR A 142 -8.77 2.02 -16.20
CA THR A 142 -9.23 1.81 -17.57
C THR A 142 -10.08 2.99 -18.02
N ARG A 143 -9.91 3.40 -19.29
CA ARG A 143 -10.69 4.50 -19.90
C ARG A 143 -10.66 5.82 -19.10
N GLY A 144 -9.57 6.09 -18.40
CA GLY A 144 -9.39 7.33 -17.64
C GLY A 144 -9.87 7.28 -16.19
N GLU A 145 -10.36 6.13 -15.72
CA GLU A 145 -10.96 5.99 -14.39
C GLU A 145 -10.40 4.79 -13.64
N TRP A 146 -10.38 4.89 -12.31
CA TRP A 146 -10.11 3.77 -11.42
C TRP A 146 -11.37 2.94 -11.24
N THR A 147 -11.26 1.63 -11.48
CA THR A 147 -12.38 0.68 -11.48
C THR A 147 -12.10 -0.44 -10.49
N ALA A 148 -13.06 -0.66 -9.59
CA ALA A 148 -13.06 -1.74 -8.63
C ALA A 148 -13.46 -3.09 -9.25
N PHE A 149 -12.98 -4.16 -8.62
CA PHE A 149 -13.34 -5.53 -8.88
C PHE A 149 -14.38 -6.03 -7.84
N PRO A 150 -15.05 -7.17 -8.10
CA PRO A 150 -16.00 -7.75 -7.13
C PRO A 150 -15.39 -8.03 -5.75
N TRP A 151 -14.08 -8.24 -5.68
CA TRP A 151 -13.33 -8.51 -4.44
C TRP A 151 -12.64 -7.30 -3.82
N THR A 152 -12.63 -6.13 -4.48
CA THR A 152 -11.98 -4.92 -3.95
C THR A 152 -12.55 -4.57 -2.59
N PHE A 153 -11.68 -4.21 -1.64
CA PHE A 153 -12.07 -3.79 -0.30
C PHE A 153 -13.08 -2.62 -0.35
N PRO A 154 -14.09 -2.58 0.53
CA PRO A 154 -15.18 -1.61 0.44
C PRO A 154 -14.72 -0.15 0.35
N ASP A 155 -13.71 0.22 1.12
CA ASP A 155 -13.14 1.56 1.17
C ASP A 155 -12.47 1.99 -0.14
N TYR A 156 -11.83 1.05 -0.86
CA TYR A 156 -11.24 1.31 -2.17
C TYR A 156 -12.27 1.39 -3.31
N ARG A 157 -13.53 0.99 -3.08
CA ARG A 157 -14.59 1.14 -4.10
C ARG A 157 -15.06 2.58 -4.24
N GLU A 158 -14.93 3.35 -3.16
CA GLU A 158 -15.28 4.76 -3.14
C GLU A 158 -14.21 5.59 -3.86
N PRO A 159 -14.60 6.62 -4.61
CA PRO A 159 -13.67 7.43 -5.40
C PRO A 159 -12.73 8.28 -4.54
N THR A 160 -12.88 8.28 -3.21
CA THR A 160 -12.12 9.08 -2.25
C THR A 160 -10.60 8.94 -2.43
N TYR A 161 -10.10 7.75 -2.80
CA TYR A 161 -8.66 7.50 -2.95
C TYR A 161 -8.14 7.75 -4.38
N HIS A 162 -9.04 7.87 -5.36
CA HIS A 162 -8.69 8.00 -6.77
C HIS A 162 -7.81 9.21 -7.08
N PRO A 163 -7.99 10.40 -6.47
CA PRO A 163 -7.10 11.54 -6.70
C PRO A 163 -5.64 11.23 -6.34
N PHE A 164 -5.40 10.63 -5.16
CA PHE A 164 -4.05 10.23 -4.74
C PHE A 164 -3.44 9.22 -5.71
N LEU A 165 -4.18 8.16 -6.05
CA LEU A 165 -3.72 7.14 -6.99
C LEU A 165 -3.46 7.71 -8.39
N THR A 166 -4.23 8.73 -8.79
CA THR A 166 -3.99 9.44 -10.06
C THR A 166 -2.68 10.21 -10.03
N ARG A 167 -2.35 10.87 -8.92
CA ARG A 167 -1.04 11.52 -8.74
C ARG A 167 0.12 10.52 -8.73
N CYS A 168 -0.05 9.34 -8.13
CA CYS A 168 0.92 8.25 -8.27
C CYS A 168 1.21 7.90 -9.74
N ARG A 169 0.19 7.85 -10.60
CA ARG A 169 0.38 7.58 -12.03
C ARG A 169 1.17 8.67 -12.74
N GLU A 170 0.93 9.92 -12.39
CA GLU A 170 1.64 11.06 -12.96
C GLU A 170 3.14 10.99 -12.65
N LEU A 171 3.50 10.63 -11.42
CA LEU A 171 4.90 10.37 -11.03
C LEU A 171 5.53 9.26 -11.90
N ILE A 172 4.79 8.19 -12.19
CA ILE A 172 5.27 7.11 -13.08
C ILE A 172 5.46 7.62 -14.51
N PHE A 173 4.57 8.46 -15.03
CA PHE A 173 4.74 9.07 -16.35
C PHE A 173 5.99 9.96 -16.40
N GLU A 174 6.21 10.78 -15.38
CA GLU A 174 7.40 11.65 -15.29
C GLU A 174 8.70 10.84 -15.22
N HIS A 175 8.72 9.78 -14.42
CA HIS A 175 9.85 8.87 -14.32
C HIS A 175 10.20 8.25 -15.69
N ARG A 176 9.22 7.67 -16.38
CA ARG A 176 9.42 7.06 -17.71
C ARG A 176 9.85 8.07 -18.78
N ARG A 177 9.47 9.34 -18.64
CA ARG A 177 9.93 10.40 -19.54
C ARG A 177 11.41 10.72 -19.31
N LYS A 178 11.88 10.69 -18.07
CA LYS A 178 13.28 10.94 -17.72
C LYS A 178 14.19 9.79 -18.16
N GLU A 179 13.75 8.53 -18.08
CA GLU A 179 14.53 7.36 -18.52
C GLU A 179 14.70 7.23 -20.04
N LYS A 180 13.83 7.90 -20.83
CA LYS A 180 13.89 7.89 -22.30
C LYS A 180 14.81 8.98 -22.88
N VAL A 181 15.36 9.84 -22.03
CA VAL A 181 16.32 10.89 -22.37
C VAL A 181 17.71 10.41 -22.02
#